data_AF-A0A2A5A0L7-F1
#
_entry.id   AF-A0A2A5A0L7-F1
#
_cell.length_a   1.000
_cell.length_b   1.000
_cell.length_c   1.000
_cell.angle_alpha   90.00
_cell.angle_beta   90.00
_cell.angle_gamma   90.00
#
_symmetry.space_group_name_H-M   'P 1'
#
loop_
_entity.id
_entity.type
_entity.pdbx_description
1 polymer ?
#
loop_
_entity_poly.entity_id
_entity_poly.type
_entity_poly.pdbx_seq_one_letter_code
_entity_poly.pdbx_strand_id
1 'polypeptide(L)'
;MRNLLLITTMLAFSATSLWAQTGGDECGVADVIPISGFGTYSIAMDSTTATSGSDPVPVIPCGAFMGIFNQDIWFSFVPDADGAIDVTTCDPTSWDTDLVLYDGSAGCAALFELNCSGDGVGNAGPCQAFYSEFENPTAVFAGVTYYLRVGGWNALAAGVGTMNMNFYAIGAEICDDGADNDADGLIDCFDPDCAGVPPCGAEAGQCDDGVDNDADGTTDCFDVDCIGDPACFEGDAATCTDGVDNDADGATDCADLDCSGIGLCGPEICDDGFDNDGDGLIDCFDVADCLGTPACPAAGNDECVGAVDIPIAGAGTYTALMDSTSASLGADPLPGIACAVMGQFENDIWFSFVPDQDMVAEIHTCDATSWDTDLLVYED
;
A
#
# COMPACT_ATOMS: atom_id res chain seq x y z
N MET A 1 -38.82 39.29 -34.34
CA MET A 1 -38.45 39.84 -33.02
C MET A 1 -38.58 38.71 -32.02
N ARG A 2 -37.52 38.48 -31.25
CA ARG A 2 -37.14 37.20 -30.63
C ARG A 2 -37.99 36.92 -29.38
N ASN A 3 -38.74 35.82 -29.34
CA ASN A 3 -39.46 35.36 -28.16
C ASN A 3 -38.46 34.73 -27.18
N LEU A 4 -38.32 35.34 -26.00
CA LEU A 4 -37.52 34.84 -24.89
C LEU A 4 -38.38 33.84 -24.10
N LEU A 5 -38.05 32.55 -24.13
CA LEU A 5 -38.54 31.59 -23.15
C LEU A 5 -37.60 31.63 -21.94
N LEU A 6 -38.12 32.06 -20.79
CA LEU A 6 -37.50 31.80 -19.50
C LEU A 6 -37.73 30.31 -19.16
N ILE A 7 -36.67 29.52 -19.17
CA ILE A 7 -36.64 28.21 -18.54
C ILE A 7 -36.31 28.45 -17.07
N THR A 8 -37.32 28.42 -16.21
CA THR A 8 -37.12 28.33 -14.76
C THR A 8 -36.75 26.89 -14.44
N THR A 9 -35.46 26.62 -14.26
CA THR A 9 -34.94 25.42 -13.62
C THR A 9 -35.44 25.37 -12.18
N MET A 10 -36.45 24.54 -11.91
CA MET A 10 -36.74 24.05 -10.57
C MET A 10 -35.58 23.12 -10.17
N LEU A 11 -34.67 23.60 -9.32
CA LEU A 11 -33.85 22.72 -8.51
C LEU A 11 -34.79 22.03 -7.51
N ALA A 12 -35.02 20.74 -7.71
CA ALA A 12 -35.58 19.88 -6.69
C ALA A 12 -34.49 19.66 -5.63
N PHE A 13 -34.49 20.49 -4.58
CA PHE A 13 -33.86 20.12 -3.32
C PHE A 13 -34.71 18.98 -2.74
N SER A 14 -34.21 17.75 -2.85
CA SER A 14 -34.66 16.66 -2.01
C SER A 14 -34.22 17.01 -0.59
N ALA A 15 -35.09 17.70 0.14
CA ALA A 15 -34.96 17.79 1.58
C ALA A 15 -35.21 16.38 2.11
N THR A 16 -34.14 15.65 2.43
CA THR A 16 -34.24 14.53 3.34
C THR A 16 -34.89 15.08 4.61
N SER A 17 -36.14 14.71 4.80
CA SER A 17 -36.87 14.96 6.03
C SER A 17 -36.04 14.38 7.17
N LEU A 18 -35.52 15.23 8.06
CA LEU A 18 -35.18 14.87 9.42
C LEU A 18 -36.45 14.27 10.04
N TRP A 19 -36.54 12.94 10.09
CA TRP A 19 -37.53 12.27 10.91
C TRP A 19 -37.08 12.44 12.36
N ALA A 20 -37.78 13.30 13.10
CA ALA A 20 -37.77 13.22 14.56
C ALA A 20 -38.45 11.88 14.92
N GLN A 21 -37.66 10.87 15.30
CA GLN A 21 -38.13 9.52 15.51
C GLN A 21 -38.89 9.43 16.86
N THR A 22 -40.18 9.11 16.78
CA THR A 22 -40.98 8.58 17.90
C THR A 22 -41.60 7.24 17.51
N GLY A 23 -40.92 6.50 16.63
CA GLY A 23 -41.41 5.29 15.95
C GLY A 23 -40.80 4.02 16.52
N GLY A 24 -39.54 3.73 16.23
CA GLY A 24 -38.92 2.42 16.47
C GLY A 24 -38.50 2.04 17.90
N ASP A 25 -39.25 2.40 18.94
CA ASP A 25 -38.91 1.96 20.32
C ASP A 25 -39.21 0.47 20.54
N GLU A 26 -40.14 -0.09 19.76
CA GLU A 26 -40.51 -1.51 19.80
C GLU A 26 -40.75 -2.04 18.39
N CYS A 27 -40.63 -3.36 18.23
CA CYS A 27 -40.82 -4.01 16.94
C CYS A 27 -42.16 -3.66 16.25
N GLY A 28 -43.23 -3.38 17.02
CA GLY A 28 -44.56 -3.07 16.49
C GLY A 28 -44.67 -1.71 15.80
N VAL A 29 -43.68 -0.85 16.04
CA VAL A 29 -43.56 0.51 15.52
C VAL A 29 -42.17 0.76 14.92
N ALA A 30 -41.43 -0.32 14.63
CA ALA A 30 -40.08 -0.29 14.07
C ALA A 30 -39.96 0.65 12.86
N ASP A 31 -38.84 1.37 12.80
CA ASP A 31 -38.54 2.24 11.68
C ASP A 31 -38.25 1.41 10.43
N VAL A 32 -38.85 1.79 9.29
CA VAL A 32 -38.73 1.02 8.06
C VAL A 32 -37.49 1.44 7.28
N ILE A 33 -36.60 0.50 7.00
CA ILE A 33 -35.48 0.68 6.07
C ILE A 33 -35.99 0.36 4.65
N PRO A 34 -36.06 1.35 3.74
CA PRO A 34 -36.55 1.13 2.39
C PRO A 34 -35.48 0.45 1.52
N ILE A 35 -35.68 -0.83 1.20
CA ILE A 35 -34.79 -1.60 0.32
C ILE A 35 -35.14 -1.35 -1.14
N SER A 36 -34.11 -1.17 -1.97
CA SER A 36 -34.19 -1.00 -3.41
C SER A 36 -32.90 -1.52 -4.06
N GLY A 37 -32.86 -2.81 -4.35
CA GLY A 37 -31.72 -3.51 -4.93
C GLY A 37 -30.60 -3.81 -3.92
N PHE A 38 -29.55 -4.44 -4.42
CA PHE A 38 -28.34 -4.72 -3.64
C PHE A 38 -27.51 -3.46 -3.40
N GLY A 39 -26.73 -3.45 -2.32
CA GLY A 39 -25.81 -2.39 -1.96
C GLY A 39 -25.77 -2.12 -0.45
N THR A 40 -25.08 -1.03 -0.08
CA THR A 40 -24.94 -0.58 1.31
C THR A 40 -26.02 0.44 1.67
N TYR A 41 -26.70 0.18 2.78
CA TYR A 41 -27.68 1.06 3.39
C TYR A 41 -27.09 1.66 4.66
N SER A 42 -27.03 3.00 4.74
CA SER A 42 -26.64 3.71 5.96
C SER A 42 -27.87 4.25 6.69
N ILE A 43 -28.10 3.74 7.89
CA ILE A 43 -29.27 4.01 8.72
C ILE A 43 -28.84 4.84 9.93
N ALA A 44 -29.44 6.01 10.10
CA ALA A 44 -29.25 6.79 11.31
C ALA A 44 -29.92 6.10 12.51
N MET A 45 -29.20 6.06 13.63
CA MET A 45 -29.65 5.51 14.90
C MET A 45 -29.71 6.61 15.95
N ASP A 46 -30.77 6.62 16.77
CA ASP A 46 -30.90 7.48 17.94
C ASP A 46 -31.70 6.75 19.03
N SER A 47 -31.01 6.27 20.07
CA SER A 47 -31.60 5.61 21.24
C SER A 47 -31.82 6.57 22.42
N THR A 48 -31.56 7.88 22.26
CA THR A 48 -31.53 8.82 23.40
C THR A 48 -32.89 9.06 24.07
N THR A 49 -33.98 8.78 23.36
CA THR A 49 -35.35 8.87 23.88
C THR A 49 -36.09 7.53 23.91
N ALA A 50 -35.40 6.45 23.53
CA ALA A 50 -35.95 5.10 23.58
C ALA A 50 -36.13 4.65 25.04
N THR A 51 -37.04 3.72 25.27
CA THR A 51 -37.23 3.06 26.55
C THR A 51 -36.62 1.67 26.50
N SER A 52 -36.17 1.14 27.64
CA SER A 52 -35.70 -0.25 27.67
C SER A 52 -36.91 -1.18 27.68
N GLY A 53 -37.07 -1.95 26.59
CA GLY A 53 -38.14 -2.90 26.42
C GLY A 53 -38.11 -4.06 27.43
N SER A 54 -39.15 -4.89 27.40
CA SER A 54 -39.18 -6.15 28.15
C SER A 54 -38.72 -7.35 27.33
N ASP A 55 -38.33 -7.12 26.09
CA ASP A 55 -37.90 -8.15 25.14
C ASP A 55 -36.60 -8.80 25.63
N PRO A 56 -36.55 -10.14 25.67
CA PRO A 56 -35.43 -10.86 26.24
C PRO A 56 -34.13 -10.59 25.47
N VAL A 57 -33.01 -10.69 26.16
CA VAL A 57 -31.70 -10.78 25.52
C VAL A 57 -31.67 -12.07 24.67
N PRO A 58 -31.08 -12.06 23.46
CA PRO A 58 -30.98 -13.24 22.61
C PRO A 58 -30.40 -14.45 23.33
N VAL A 59 -30.90 -15.63 22.95
CA VAL A 59 -30.44 -16.92 23.50
C VAL A 59 -29.70 -17.77 22.48
N ILE A 60 -29.69 -17.36 21.21
CA ILE A 60 -28.81 -17.95 20.21
C ILE A 60 -27.33 -17.75 20.57
N PRO A 61 -26.43 -18.64 20.12
CA PRO A 61 -24.99 -18.47 20.36
C PRO A 61 -24.46 -17.23 19.63
N CYS A 62 -24.34 -16.13 20.36
CA CYS A 62 -23.64 -14.94 19.91
C CYS A 62 -22.17 -15.10 20.32
N GLY A 63 -21.25 -15.18 19.36
CA GLY A 63 -19.80 -15.26 19.63
C GLY A 63 -19.27 -14.06 20.42
N ALA A 64 -20.00 -12.95 20.39
CA ALA A 64 -19.69 -11.67 20.99
C ALA A 64 -20.37 -11.45 22.37
N PHE A 65 -19.79 -10.54 23.16
CA PHE A 65 -20.28 -10.20 24.50
C PHE A 65 -21.63 -9.48 24.42
N MET A 66 -22.75 -10.19 24.61
CA MET A 66 -24.09 -9.59 24.65
C MET A 66 -24.44 -8.96 26.01
N GLY A 67 -24.95 -7.74 25.98
CA GLY A 67 -25.38 -6.99 27.15
C GLY A 67 -26.89 -7.06 27.41
N ILE A 68 -27.45 -5.95 27.91
CA ILE A 68 -28.85 -5.90 28.40
C ILE A 68 -29.85 -5.29 27.42
N PHE A 69 -29.40 -4.84 26.23
CA PHE A 69 -30.24 -4.10 25.28
C PHE A 69 -30.94 -2.89 25.90
N ASN A 70 -30.18 -2.03 26.58
CA ASN A 70 -30.73 -0.82 27.19
C ASN A 70 -31.21 0.18 26.12
N GLN A 71 -32.39 0.79 26.31
CA GLN A 71 -32.98 1.77 25.39
C GLN A 71 -32.91 1.28 23.94
N ASP A 72 -33.47 0.10 23.70
CA ASP A 72 -33.38 -0.56 22.42
C ASP A 72 -34.25 0.12 21.37
N ILE A 73 -33.74 0.15 20.15
CA ILE A 73 -34.43 0.66 18.96
C ILE A 73 -34.54 -0.45 17.93
N TRP A 74 -35.60 -0.38 17.15
CA TRP A 74 -36.04 -1.40 16.23
C TRP A 74 -36.18 -0.84 14.83
N PHE A 75 -35.60 -1.58 13.89
CA PHE A 75 -35.74 -1.34 12.46
C PHE A 75 -36.38 -2.55 11.81
N SER A 76 -37.12 -2.33 10.73
CA SER A 76 -37.70 -3.39 9.91
C SER A 76 -37.35 -3.18 8.46
N PHE A 77 -37.18 -4.28 7.73
CA PHE A 77 -36.96 -4.24 6.30
C PHE A 77 -37.59 -5.45 5.62
N VAL A 78 -37.86 -5.30 4.33
CA VAL A 78 -38.36 -6.35 3.45
C VAL A 78 -37.48 -6.35 2.21
N PRO A 79 -36.63 -7.38 2.02
CA PRO A 79 -35.81 -7.50 0.82
C PRO A 79 -36.67 -7.54 -0.44
N ASP A 80 -36.21 -6.91 -1.52
CA ASP A 80 -36.86 -6.96 -2.83
C ASP A 80 -36.29 -8.06 -3.75
N ALA A 81 -35.23 -8.74 -3.31
CA ALA A 81 -34.63 -9.92 -3.90
C ALA A 81 -34.20 -10.92 -2.81
N ASP A 82 -33.93 -12.17 -3.19
CA ASP A 82 -33.23 -13.11 -2.32
C ASP A 82 -31.76 -12.67 -2.26
N GLY A 83 -31.16 -12.70 -1.07
CA GLY A 83 -29.81 -12.18 -0.84
C GLY A 83 -29.29 -12.57 0.54
N ALA A 84 -28.13 -12.04 0.92
CA ALA A 84 -27.64 -12.09 2.29
C ALA A 84 -27.35 -10.68 2.79
N ILE A 85 -27.40 -10.52 4.11
CA ILE A 85 -27.05 -9.26 4.76
C ILE A 85 -25.92 -9.43 5.76
N ASP A 86 -25.08 -8.40 5.83
CA ASP A 86 -24.19 -8.13 6.94
C ASP A 86 -24.50 -6.74 7.52
N VAL A 87 -24.37 -6.59 8.83
CA VAL A 87 -24.75 -5.38 9.55
C VAL A 87 -23.71 -5.01 10.58
N THR A 88 -23.28 -3.76 10.56
CA THR A 88 -22.33 -3.18 11.51
C THR A 88 -22.83 -1.87 12.08
N THR A 89 -22.59 -1.63 13.38
CA THR A 89 -22.84 -0.35 14.05
C THR A 89 -21.56 0.48 14.24
N CYS A 90 -20.47 0.12 13.54
CA CYS A 90 -19.22 0.87 13.55
C CYS A 90 -19.44 2.32 13.06
N ASP A 91 -19.32 3.26 14.00
CA ASP A 91 -19.35 4.70 13.78
C ASP A 91 -18.57 5.39 14.92
N PRO A 92 -17.57 6.24 14.63
CA PRO A 92 -16.73 6.90 15.64
C PRO A 92 -17.50 7.68 16.71
N THR A 93 -18.73 8.08 16.41
CA THR A 93 -19.59 8.89 17.26
C THR A 93 -20.67 8.09 18.00
N SER A 94 -20.76 6.79 17.73
CA SER A 94 -21.76 5.89 18.29
C SER A 94 -21.40 5.45 19.73
N TRP A 95 -22.23 4.58 20.29
CA TRP A 95 -22.12 4.06 21.65
C TRP A 95 -21.85 2.55 21.64
N ASP A 96 -21.61 2.02 22.84
CA ASP A 96 -21.46 0.58 23.12
C ASP A 96 -22.76 -0.16 22.82
N THR A 97 -22.80 -0.82 21.66
CA THR A 97 -24.02 -1.36 21.04
C THR A 97 -24.06 -2.88 21.15
N ASP A 98 -25.27 -3.41 21.26
CA ASP A 98 -25.61 -4.81 21.01
C ASP A 98 -26.63 -4.86 19.86
N LEU A 99 -26.49 -5.82 18.96
CA LEU A 99 -27.29 -5.99 17.75
C LEU A 99 -27.88 -7.40 17.64
N VAL A 100 -29.11 -7.49 17.13
CA VAL A 100 -29.79 -8.76 16.80
C VAL A 100 -30.56 -8.63 15.51
N LEU A 101 -30.55 -9.68 14.70
CA LEU A 101 -31.43 -9.89 13.56
C LEU A 101 -32.49 -10.94 13.89
N TYR A 102 -33.74 -10.62 13.57
CA TYR A 102 -34.87 -11.53 13.70
C TYR A 102 -35.58 -11.76 12.36
N ASP A 103 -36.03 -12.98 12.13
CA ASP A 103 -37.12 -13.28 11.18
C ASP A 103 -38.45 -12.86 11.82
N GLY A 104 -39.14 -11.93 11.16
CA GLY A 104 -40.40 -11.35 11.57
C GLY A 104 -41.61 -11.84 10.78
N SER A 105 -41.48 -12.91 9.99
CA SER A 105 -42.57 -13.46 9.15
C SER A 105 -43.81 -13.87 9.94
N ALA A 106 -43.63 -14.28 11.20
CA ALA A 106 -44.72 -14.59 12.14
C ALA A 106 -45.20 -13.38 12.96
N GLY A 107 -44.64 -12.20 12.71
CA GLY A 107 -44.90 -10.95 13.41
C GLY A 107 -44.21 -10.83 14.78
N CYS A 108 -44.28 -9.63 15.35
CA CYS A 108 -43.67 -9.24 16.64
C CYS A 108 -43.87 -10.17 17.84
N ALA A 109 -44.98 -10.92 17.89
CA ALA A 109 -45.25 -11.81 19.00
C ALA A 109 -44.49 -13.14 18.92
N ALA A 110 -43.82 -13.41 17.80
CA ALA A 110 -43.16 -14.67 17.49
C ALA A 110 -41.91 -14.46 16.62
N LEU A 111 -41.06 -13.51 17.01
CA LEU A 111 -39.77 -13.27 16.35
C LEU A 111 -38.85 -14.49 16.53
N PHE A 112 -38.12 -14.83 15.47
CA PHE A 112 -37.12 -15.90 15.49
C PHE A 112 -35.72 -15.31 15.30
N GLU A 113 -34.83 -15.54 16.28
CA GLU A 113 -33.47 -15.03 16.29
C GLU A 113 -32.62 -15.70 15.19
N LEU A 114 -31.98 -14.89 14.34
CA LEU A 114 -31.14 -15.36 13.23
C LEU A 114 -29.66 -15.09 13.46
N ASN A 115 -29.32 -13.90 13.95
CA ASN A 115 -27.94 -13.46 14.16
C ASN A 115 -27.86 -12.41 15.27
N CYS A 116 -26.68 -12.25 15.87
CA CYS A 116 -26.44 -11.31 16.95
C CYS A 116 -24.96 -10.98 17.10
N SER A 117 -24.68 -9.78 17.60
CA SER A 117 -23.34 -9.35 17.99
C SER A 117 -23.43 -8.34 19.14
N GLY A 118 -22.48 -8.41 20.07
CA GLY A 118 -22.23 -7.35 21.05
C GLY A 118 -21.02 -6.53 20.60
N ASP A 119 -19.83 -7.09 20.81
CA ASP A 119 -18.54 -6.52 20.39
C ASP A 119 -17.95 -7.21 19.14
N GLY A 120 -17.93 -6.49 18.02
CA GLY A 120 -17.24 -6.84 16.78
C GLY A 120 -15.76 -6.49 16.82
N VAL A 121 -14.97 -7.19 15.98
CA VAL A 121 -13.52 -7.01 15.86
C VAL A 121 -13.02 -6.96 14.41
N GLY A 122 -13.92 -7.13 13.43
CA GLY A 122 -13.56 -7.28 12.02
C GLY A 122 -13.32 -5.95 11.31
N ASN A 123 -13.94 -4.87 11.77
CA ASN A 123 -13.88 -3.58 11.10
C ASN A 123 -12.59 -2.79 11.41
N ALA A 124 -11.87 -2.39 10.36
CA ALA A 124 -10.66 -1.56 10.46
C ALA A 124 -10.94 -0.09 10.87
N GLY A 125 -12.20 0.33 10.83
CA GLY A 125 -12.66 1.62 11.35
C GLY A 125 -12.42 2.83 10.43
N PRO A 126 -12.66 4.05 10.95
CA PRO A 126 -12.77 4.39 12.37
C PRO A 126 -14.12 3.99 12.98
N CYS A 127 -14.10 3.37 14.17
CA CYS A 127 -15.29 2.98 14.95
C CYS A 127 -15.23 3.56 16.37
N GLN A 128 -16.36 3.54 17.08
CA GLN A 128 -16.39 3.64 18.53
C GLN A 128 -15.69 2.44 19.19
N ALA A 129 -15.40 2.54 20.50
CA ALA A 129 -14.62 1.52 21.21
C ALA A 129 -15.27 0.13 21.23
N PHE A 130 -16.59 0.07 21.26
CA PHE A 130 -17.39 -1.16 21.32
C PHE A 130 -18.55 -1.00 20.33
N TYR A 131 -18.53 -1.77 19.25
CA TYR A 131 -19.53 -1.75 18.17
C TYR A 131 -19.95 -3.18 17.89
N SER A 132 -21.14 -3.37 17.35
CA SER A 132 -21.62 -4.68 16.92
C SER A 132 -21.40 -4.89 15.43
N GLU A 133 -21.05 -6.10 15.03
CA GLU A 133 -20.88 -6.50 13.63
C GLU A 133 -21.19 -7.99 13.51
N PHE A 134 -22.03 -8.38 12.55
CA PHE A 134 -22.30 -9.79 12.35
C PHE A 134 -21.04 -10.50 11.86
N GLU A 135 -20.67 -11.61 12.51
CA GLU A 135 -19.47 -12.37 12.14
C GLU A 135 -19.60 -13.03 10.76
N ASN A 136 -20.83 -13.33 10.34
CA ASN A 136 -21.11 -13.97 9.07
C ASN A 136 -22.37 -13.36 8.41
N PRO A 137 -22.38 -13.27 7.07
CA PRO A 137 -23.58 -13.02 6.27
C PRO A 137 -24.79 -13.85 6.70
N THR A 138 -25.97 -13.23 6.72
CA THR A 138 -27.24 -13.94 6.99
C THR A 138 -28.16 -13.89 5.78
N ALA A 139 -28.52 -15.06 5.25
CA ALA A 139 -29.46 -15.17 4.15
C ALA A 139 -30.84 -14.59 4.51
N VAL A 140 -31.38 -13.78 3.59
CA VAL A 140 -32.69 -13.14 3.66
C VAL A 140 -33.44 -13.33 2.35
N PHE A 141 -34.77 -13.45 2.42
CA PHE A 141 -35.58 -13.79 1.26
C PHE A 141 -36.52 -12.65 0.84
N ALA A 142 -36.73 -12.53 -0.47
CA ALA A 142 -37.58 -11.52 -1.06
C ALA A 142 -38.99 -11.57 -0.46
N GLY A 143 -39.48 -10.41 -0.01
CA GLY A 143 -40.83 -10.28 0.54
C GLY A 143 -41.01 -10.79 1.97
N VAL A 144 -39.97 -11.31 2.63
CA VAL A 144 -39.99 -11.67 4.06
C VAL A 144 -39.67 -10.43 4.91
N THR A 145 -40.37 -10.25 6.02
CA THR A 145 -40.10 -9.16 6.95
C THR A 145 -39.06 -9.58 7.98
N TYR A 146 -38.02 -8.78 8.12
CA TYR A 146 -36.96 -8.95 9.12
C TYR A 146 -36.91 -7.74 10.05
N TYR A 147 -36.37 -7.95 11.25
CA TYR A 147 -36.18 -6.90 12.25
C TYR A 147 -34.74 -6.85 12.72
N LEU A 148 -34.19 -5.65 12.81
CA LEU A 148 -32.93 -5.38 13.52
C LEU A 148 -33.26 -4.70 14.84
N ARG A 149 -32.70 -5.22 15.93
CA ARG A 149 -32.78 -4.61 17.26
C ARG A 149 -31.40 -4.15 17.67
N VAL A 150 -31.26 -2.88 18.00
CA VAL A 150 -30.01 -2.29 18.50
C VAL A 150 -30.27 -1.77 19.90
N GLY A 151 -29.45 -2.15 20.87
CA GLY A 151 -29.53 -1.64 22.25
C GLY A 151 -28.17 -1.35 22.83
N GLY A 152 -28.13 -0.80 24.04
CA GLY A 152 -26.89 -0.59 24.78
C GLY A 152 -26.48 -1.77 25.65
N TRP A 153 -25.18 -2.04 25.73
CA TRP A 153 -24.60 -3.12 26.56
C TRP A 153 -25.04 -3.05 28.03
N ASN A 154 -25.16 -1.83 28.59
CA ASN A 154 -25.54 -1.60 29.98
C ASN A 154 -26.50 -0.42 30.15
N ALA A 155 -26.94 -0.17 31.38
CA ALA A 155 -27.94 0.86 31.70
C ALA A 155 -27.53 2.31 31.39
N LEU A 156 -26.26 2.57 31.07
CA LEU A 156 -25.74 3.89 30.70
C LEU A 156 -25.45 4.01 29.20
N ALA A 157 -25.45 2.90 28.47
CA ALA A 157 -25.18 2.88 27.04
C ALA A 157 -26.46 3.25 26.27
N ALA A 158 -26.41 4.40 25.61
CA ALA A 158 -27.38 4.92 24.64
C ALA A 158 -26.76 6.14 23.94
N GLY A 159 -27.23 6.48 22.75
CA GLY A 159 -26.65 7.56 21.98
C GLY A 159 -27.23 7.70 20.58
N VAL A 160 -26.46 8.37 19.73
CA VAL A 160 -26.73 8.55 18.30
C VAL A 160 -25.56 7.97 17.50
N GLY A 161 -25.83 7.50 16.29
CA GLY A 161 -24.80 6.90 15.43
C GLY A 161 -25.38 6.44 14.10
N THR A 162 -24.60 5.66 13.35
CA THR A 162 -24.98 5.10 12.06
C THR A 162 -24.80 3.59 12.08
N MET A 163 -25.82 2.87 11.62
CA MET A 163 -25.74 1.44 11.30
C MET A 163 -25.61 1.30 9.79
N ASN A 164 -24.63 0.51 9.33
CA ASN A 164 -24.51 0.14 7.93
C ASN A 164 -24.98 -1.30 7.76
N MET A 165 -25.88 -1.52 6.79
CA MET A 165 -26.33 -2.83 6.37
C MET A 165 -25.94 -3.03 4.92
N ASN A 166 -25.10 -4.02 4.64
CA ASN A 166 -24.79 -4.48 3.31
C ASN A 166 -25.80 -5.54 2.91
N PHE A 167 -26.43 -5.40 1.74
CA PHE A 167 -27.33 -6.39 1.17
C PHE A 167 -26.80 -6.80 -0.19
N TYR A 168 -26.43 -8.07 -0.35
CA TYR A 168 -25.82 -8.62 -1.57
C TYR A 168 -26.61 -9.85 -2.02
N ALA A 169 -26.42 -10.25 -3.27
CA ALA A 169 -27.07 -11.42 -3.83
C ALA A 169 -26.58 -12.69 -3.10
N ILE A 170 -27.40 -13.73 -3.10
CA ILE A 170 -26.98 -15.12 -2.87
C ILE A 170 -27.28 -15.89 -4.16
N GLY A 171 -26.23 -16.23 -4.90
CA GLY A 171 -26.29 -16.79 -6.24
C GLY A 171 -25.11 -17.70 -6.52
N ALA A 172 -24.95 -18.12 -7.79
CA ALA A 172 -23.64 -18.56 -8.23
C ALA A 172 -22.74 -17.32 -8.31
N GLU A 173 -21.48 -17.47 -7.93
CA GLU A 173 -20.52 -16.37 -7.96
C GLU A 173 -20.45 -15.71 -9.34
N ILE A 174 -20.47 -14.38 -9.36
CA ILE A 174 -20.17 -13.58 -10.56
C ILE A 174 -18.69 -13.23 -10.48
N CYS A 175 -17.89 -13.97 -11.24
CA CYS A 175 -16.43 -14.02 -11.14
C CYS A 175 -15.67 -12.76 -11.57
N ASP A 176 -16.33 -11.61 -11.71
CA ASP A 176 -15.75 -10.37 -12.21
C ASP A 176 -16.43 -9.09 -11.66
N ASP A 177 -17.16 -9.20 -10.55
CA ASP A 177 -17.95 -8.09 -10.01
C ASP A 177 -17.41 -7.49 -8.70
N GLY A 178 -16.34 -8.06 -8.14
CA GLY A 178 -15.67 -7.55 -6.95
C GLY A 178 -16.44 -7.81 -5.66
N ALA A 179 -17.42 -8.71 -5.67
CA ALA A 179 -18.23 -9.03 -4.51
C ALA A 179 -18.46 -10.54 -4.36
N ASP A 180 -18.39 -11.01 -3.12
CA ASP A 180 -18.77 -12.36 -2.71
C ASP A 180 -20.29 -12.54 -2.87
N ASN A 181 -20.72 -13.06 -4.03
CA ASN A 181 -22.13 -13.20 -4.40
C ASN A 181 -22.75 -14.52 -3.91
N ASP A 182 -21.96 -15.43 -3.36
CA ASP A 182 -22.44 -16.69 -2.79
C ASP A 182 -22.32 -16.75 -1.24
N ALA A 183 -21.62 -15.76 -0.68
CA ALA A 183 -21.42 -15.47 0.74
C ALA A 183 -20.55 -16.51 1.49
N ASP A 184 -19.58 -17.14 0.81
CA ASP A 184 -18.65 -18.09 1.42
C ASP A 184 -17.34 -17.45 1.96
N GLY A 185 -17.14 -16.15 1.68
CA GLY A 185 -16.01 -15.34 2.13
C GLY A 185 -14.89 -15.20 1.10
N LEU A 186 -15.06 -15.74 -0.11
CA LEU A 186 -14.14 -15.63 -1.24
C LEU A 186 -14.77 -14.73 -2.32
N ILE A 187 -13.95 -14.08 -3.13
CA ILE A 187 -14.39 -13.06 -4.11
C ILE A 187 -13.74 -13.37 -5.45
N ASP A 188 -14.53 -13.31 -6.53
CA ASP A 188 -14.08 -13.41 -7.93
C ASP A 188 -13.18 -14.65 -8.16
N CYS A 189 -11.99 -14.50 -8.75
CA CYS A 189 -11.11 -15.62 -9.09
C CYS A 189 -10.54 -16.36 -7.88
N PHE A 190 -10.51 -15.72 -6.70
CA PHE A 190 -10.14 -16.39 -5.46
C PHE A 190 -11.25 -17.32 -4.94
N ASP A 191 -12.44 -17.29 -5.53
CA ASP A 191 -13.53 -18.23 -5.26
C ASP A 191 -13.38 -19.53 -6.09
N PRO A 192 -13.30 -20.72 -5.46
CA PRO A 192 -13.31 -22.02 -6.12
C PRO A 192 -14.50 -22.26 -7.07
N ASP A 193 -15.64 -21.61 -6.85
CA ASP A 193 -16.82 -21.70 -7.71
C ASP A 193 -16.63 -20.94 -9.04
N CYS A 194 -15.60 -20.09 -9.13
CA CYS A 194 -15.16 -19.40 -10.35
C CYS A 194 -14.13 -20.16 -11.20
N ALA A 195 -13.69 -21.34 -10.77
CA ALA A 195 -12.67 -22.11 -11.49
C ALA A 195 -13.06 -22.39 -12.96
N GLY A 196 -12.38 -21.72 -13.90
CA GLY A 196 -12.58 -21.86 -15.34
C GLY A 196 -13.75 -21.05 -15.92
N VAL A 197 -14.31 -20.11 -15.15
CA VAL A 197 -15.28 -19.12 -15.60
C VAL A 197 -14.53 -17.82 -15.90
N PRO A 198 -14.46 -17.35 -17.17
CA PRO A 198 -13.74 -16.13 -17.50
C PRO A 198 -14.21 -14.92 -16.67
N PRO A 199 -13.28 -14.08 -16.18
CA PRO A 199 -11.85 -14.06 -16.51
C PRO A 199 -11.02 -15.16 -15.81
N CYS A 200 -11.57 -15.82 -14.80
CA CYS A 200 -10.89 -16.81 -13.99
C CYS A 200 -10.58 -18.12 -14.74
N GLY A 201 -9.33 -18.54 -14.69
CA GLY A 201 -8.79 -19.55 -15.59
C GLY A 201 -7.29 -19.73 -15.44
N ALA A 202 -6.60 -19.76 -16.57
CA ALA A 202 -5.14 -19.78 -16.60
C ALA A 202 -4.68 -18.37 -16.93
N GLU A 203 -3.71 -17.86 -16.19
CA GLU A 203 -3.12 -16.53 -16.44
C GLU A 203 -2.51 -16.46 -17.86
N ALA A 204 -1.94 -17.57 -18.33
CA ALA A 204 -1.31 -17.66 -19.65
C ALA A 204 -2.23 -17.18 -20.79
N GLY A 205 -1.90 -16.01 -21.37
CA GLY A 205 -2.63 -15.36 -22.45
C GLY A 205 -3.65 -14.31 -22.00
N GLN A 206 -3.66 -13.94 -20.72
CA GLN A 206 -4.49 -12.90 -20.11
C GLN A 206 -3.63 -11.87 -19.33
N CYS A 207 -2.36 -11.75 -19.69
CA CYS A 207 -1.33 -11.02 -18.93
C CYS A 207 -1.39 -9.48 -19.01
N ASP A 208 -2.55 -8.89 -19.29
CA ASP A 208 -2.75 -7.43 -19.41
C ASP A 208 -4.14 -6.94 -18.99
N ASP A 209 -4.90 -7.75 -18.26
CA ASP A 209 -6.29 -7.47 -17.91
C ASP A 209 -6.48 -6.94 -16.47
N GLY A 210 -5.43 -6.98 -15.65
CA GLY A 210 -5.44 -6.47 -14.28
C GLY A 210 -6.07 -7.41 -13.25
N VAL A 211 -6.32 -8.67 -13.61
CA VAL A 211 -6.98 -9.68 -12.77
C VAL A 211 -6.03 -10.85 -12.53
N ASP A 212 -5.95 -11.31 -11.28
CA ASP A 212 -5.30 -12.58 -10.93
C ASP A 212 -6.24 -13.72 -11.37
N ASN A 213 -6.10 -14.20 -12.60
CA ASN A 213 -7.05 -15.11 -13.21
C ASN A 213 -6.95 -16.53 -12.62
N ASP A 214 -5.78 -16.93 -12.11
CA ASP A 214 -5.57 -18.28 -11.55
C ASP A 214 -5.53 -18.33 -10.01
N ALA A 215 -5.60 -17.16 -9.37
CA ALA A 215 -5.73 -16.91 -7.94
C ALA A 215 -4.53 -17.35 -7.10
N ASP A 216 -3.31 -17.21 -7.63
CA ASP A 216 -2.08 -17.56 -6.93
C ASP A 216 -1.43 -16.38 -6.15
N GLY A 217 -1.95 -15.16 -6.36
CA GLY A 217 -1.55 -13.94 -5.68
C GLY A 217 -0.70 -12.98 -6.53
N THR A 218 -0.40 -13.33 -7.78
CA THR A 218 0.22 -12.43 -8.76
C THR A 218 -0.77 -12.03 -9.87
N THR A 219 -0.46 -10.97 -10.62
CA THR A 219 -1.36 -10.44 -11.66
C THR A 219 -0.55 -10.04 -12.87
N ASP A 220 -1.07 -10.33 -14.06
CA ASP A 220 -0.52 -9.87 -15.34
C ASP A 220 0.97 -10.23 -15.48
N CYS A 221 1.79 -9.28 -15.95
CA CYS A 221 3.22 -9.44 -16.13
C CYS A 221 4.01 -9.64 -14.86
N PHE A 222 3.41 -9.56 -13.67
CA PHE A 222 4.08 -9.97 -12.42
C PHE A 222 3.83 -11.44 -12.08
N ASP A 223 3.04 -12.14 -12.91
CA ASP A 223 2.72 -13.55 -12.76
C ASP A 223 3.73 -14.45 -13.47
N VAL A 224 4.11 -15.55 -12.81
CA VAL A 224 5.09 -16.52 -13.36
C VAL A 224 4.54 -17.28 -14.57
N ASP A 225 3.22 -17.42 -14.68
CA ASP A 225 2.55 -18.05 -15.81
C ASP A 225 2.47 -17.11 -17.03
N CYS A 226 2.85 -15.84 -16.86
CA CYS A 226 2.95 -14.82 -17.92
C CYS A 226 4.34 -14.67 -18.55
N ILE A 227 5.35 -15.42 -18.09
CA ILE A 227 6.71 -15.38 -18.67
C ILE A 227 6.67 -15.67 -20.18
N GLY A 228 7.13 -14.70 -20.96
CA GLY A 228 7.19 -14.76 -22.42
C GLY A 228 5.86 -14.46 -23.12
N ASP A 229 4.85 -13.94 -22.42
CA ASP A 229 3.66 -13.39 -23.05
C ASP A 229 4.02 -12.10 -23.84
N PRO A 230 3.56 -11.92 -25.08
CA PRO A 230 3.83 -10.71 -25.86
C PRO A 230 3.35 -9.39 -25.26
N ALA A 231 2.43 -9.43 -24.29
CA ALA A 231 1.98 -8.25 -23.54
C ALA A 231 3.00 -7.81 -22.48
N CYS A 232 3.79 -8.75 -21.97
CA CYS A 232 4.83 -8.57 -20.96
C CYS A 232 6.17 -8.42 -21.65
N PHE A 233 6.37 -7.25 -22.24
CA PHE A 233 7.45 -7.00 -23.17
C PHE A 233 8.50 -6.10 -22.55
N GLU A 234 9.69 -6.64 -22.30
CA GLU A 234 10.87 -5.92 -21.86
C GLU A 234 11.86 -5.75 -23.04
N GLY A 235 11.55 -4.87 -23.98
CA GLY A 235 12.34 -4.77 -25.21
C GLY A 235 12.18 -3.47 -26.01
N ASP A 236 11.71 -2.40 -25.38
CA ASP A 236 11.79 -1.07 -25.97
C ASP A 236 12.40 -0.04 -25.00
N ALA A 237 12.65 1.15 -25.52
CA ALA A 237 13.30 2.20 -24.75
C ALA A 237 12.47 2.72 -23.57
N ALA A 238 11.16 2.40 -23.49
CA ALA A 238 10.35 2.75 -22.32
C ALA A 238 10.50 1.68 -21.23
N THR A 239 10.35 0.40 -21.59
CA THR A 239 10.37 -0.71 -20.64
C THR A 239 11.77 -1.06 -20.14
N CYS A 240 12.81 -0.73 -20.90
CA CYS A 240 14.20 -1.00 -20.53
C CYS A 240 14.86 0.09 -19.67
N THR A 241 14.11 1.08 -19.19
CA THR A 241 14.67 2.18 -18.37
C THR A 241 13.70 2.70 -17.29
N ASP A 242 12.64 1.95 -16.98
CA ASP A 242 11.59 2.39 -16.07
C ASP A 242 11.70 1.81 -14.65
N GLY A 243 12.67 0.93 -14.41
CA GLY A 243 12.92 0.33 -13.11
C GLY A 243 12.00 -0.84 -12.78
N VAL A 244 11.29 -1.39 -13.77
CA VAL A 244 10.31 -2.47 -13.61
C VAL A 244 10.72 -3.67 -14.46
N ASP A 245 10.65 -4.86 -13.86
CA ASP A 245 10.75 -6.16 -14.55
C ASP A 245 9.42 -6.38 -15.28
N ASN A 246 9.37 -5.98 -16.55
CA ASN A 246 8.16 -5.88 -17.35
C ASN A 246 7.79 -7.22 -18.02
N ASP A 247 8.68 -8.22 -17.97
CA ASP A 247 8.43 -9.57 -18.47
C ASP A 247 8.50 -10.69 -17.40
N ALA A 248 8.78 -10.31 -16.15
CA ALA A 248 8.89 -11.15 -14.95
C ALA A 248 9.89 -12.30 -15.05
N ASP A 249 10.96 -12.15 -15.82
CA ASP A 249 12.04 -13.14 -15.86
C ASP A 249 13.04 -13.00 -14.69
N GLY A 250 12.92 -11.91 -13.91
CA GLY A 250 13.71 -11.62 -12.73
C GLY A 250 14.86 -10.65 -12.95
N ALA A 251 15.08 -10.18 -14.18
CA ALA A 251 15.96 -9.06 -14.50
C ALA A 251 15.15 -7.75 -14.66
N THR A 252 15.85 -6.61 -14.67
CA THR A 252 15.20 -5.31 -14.82
C THR A 252 16.07 -4.40 -15.68
N ASP A 253 15.47 -3.67 -16.60
CA ASP A 253 16.10 -2.66 -17.43
C ASP A 253 17.38 -3.21 -18.11
N CYS A 254 18.52 -2.54 -17.96
CA CYS A 254 19.75 -2.92 -18.66
C CYS A 254 20.43 -4.17 -18.09
N ALA A 255 20.03 -4.62 -16.90
CA ALA A 255 20.41 -5.93 -16.40
C ALA A 255 19.67 -7.05 -17.15
N ASP A 256 18.57 -6.72 -17.86
CA ASP A 256 17.83 -7.65 -18.71
C ASP A 256 18.52 -7.87 -20.07
N LEU A 257 18.59 -9.14 -20.49
CA LEU A 257 19.20 -9.52 -21.76
C LEU A 257 18.37 -9.05 -22.97
N ASP A 258 17.04 -8.97 -22.84
CA ASP A 258 16.13 -8.53 -23.89
C ASP A 258 16.22 -7.01 -24.12
N CYS A 259 16.74 -6.27 -23.13
CA CYS A 259 17.07 -4.85 -23.23
C CYS A 259 18.44 -4.53 -23.83
N SER A 260 19.27 -5.54 -24.12
CA SER A 260 20.64 -5.32 -24.61
C SER A 260 20.69 -4.52 -25.92
N GLY A 261 21.25 -3.30 -25.87
CA GLY A 261 21.38 -2.41 -27.03
C GLY A 261 20.14 -1.56 -27.33
N ILE A 262 19.16 -1.53 -26.42
CA ILE A 262 17.89 -0.82 -26.58
C ILE A 262 17.88 0.41 -25.67
N GLY A 263 17.51 1.57 -26.22
CA GLY A 263 17.41 2.80 -25.44
C GLY A 263 18.76 3.25 -24.88
N LEU A 264 18.84 3.35 -23.55
CA LEU A 264 20.07 3.65 -22.81
C LEU A 264 20.90 2.40 -22.49
N CYS A 265 20.37 1.19 -22.72
CA CYS A 265 21.07 -0.05 -22.42
C CYS A 265 22.10 -0.37 -23.51
N GLY A 266 23.37 -0.37 -23.16
CA GLY A 266 24.51 -0.46 -24.06
C GLY A 266 25.83 -0.25 -23.32
N PRO A 267 26.92 0.10 -24.01
CA PRO A 267 28.17 0.46 -23.33
C PRO A 267 27.97 1.63 -22.37
N GLU A 268 28.63 1.56 -21.22
CA GLU A 268 28.54 2.56 -20.15
C GLU A 268 28.79 4.01 -20.64
N ILE A 269 27.88 4.91 -20.27
CA ILE A 269 27.95 6.34 -20.50
C ILE A 269 28.30 7.01 -19.17
N CYS A 270 29.60 7.22 -19.00
CA CYS A 270 30.24 7.57 -17.74
C CYS A 270 29.88 8.92 -17.06
N ASP A 271 28.85 9.62 -17.51
CA ASP A 271 28.41 10.90 -16.96
C ASP A 271 26.89 11.15 -17.03
N ASP A 272 26.07 10.12 -17.25
CA ASP A 272 24.61 10.26 -17.38
C ASP A 272 23.83 9.81 -16.13
N GLY A 273 24.50 9.23 -15.14
CA GLY A 273 23.91 8.80 -13.87
C GLY A 273 23.11 7.51 -13.95
N PHE A 274 23.32 6.71 -14.99
CA PHE A 274 22.57 5.49 -15.29
C PHE A 274 23.52 4.31 -15.52
N ASP A 275 23.12 3.10 -15.11
CA ASP A 275 23.87 1.86 -15.35
C ASP A 275 23.50 1.34 -16.74
N ASN A 276 24.21 1.79 -17.76
CA ASN A 276 23.84 1.49 -19.15
C ASN A 276 24.16 0.03 -19.51
N ASP A 277 25.16 -0.59 -18.90
CA ASP A 277 25.57 -1.96 -19.29
C ASP A 277 25.05 -3.07 -18.35
N GLY A 278 24.39 -2.68 -17.26
CA GLY A 278 23.61 -3.55 -16.38
C GLY A 278 24.44 -4.32 -15.37
N ASP A 279 25.65 -3.89 -15.05
CA ASP A 279 26.56 -4.59 -14.14
C ASP A 279 26.38 -4.20 -12.65
N GLY A 280 25.55 -3.19 -12.38
CA GLY A 280 25.22 -2.65 -11.07
C GLY A 280 26.07 -1.45 -10.64
N LEU A 281 26.94 -0.93 -11.51
CA LEU A 281 27.76 0.26 -11.29
C LEU A 281 27.28 1.41 -12.18
N ILE A 282 27.51 2.66 -11.73
CA ILE A 282 27.09 3.86 -12.46
C ILE A 282 28.25 4.83 -12.62
N ASP A 283 28.38 5.44 -13.79
CA ASP A 283 29.33 6.50 -14.08
C ASP A 283 30.77 6.15 -13.63
N CYS A 284 31.44 7.06 -12.90
CA CYS A 284 32.78 6.86 -12.38
C CYS A 284 32.87 5.85 -11.22
N PHE A 285 31.74 5.31 -10.74
CA PHE A 285 31.77 4.14 -9.85
C PHE A 285 31.99 2.85 -10.65
N ASP A 286 31.68 2.85 -11.95
CA ASP A 286 32.09 1.81 -12.87
C ASP A 286 33.53 2.04 -13.35
N VAL A 287 34.48 1.69 -12.49
CA VAL A 287 35.90 1.79 -12.84
C VAL A 287 36.32 0.82 -13.94
N ALA A 288 35.55 -0.24 -14.19
CA ALA A 288 35.90 -1.24 -15.19
C ALA A 288 35.69 -0.67 -16.60
N ASP A 289 34.61 0.08 -16.80
CA ASP A 289 34.21 0.57 -18.11
C ASP A 289 34.48 2.08 -18.30
N CYS A 290 34.53 2.86 -17.22
CA CYS A 290 34.69 4.31 -17.30
C CYS A 290 36.09 4.89 -17.04
N LEU A 291 37.03 4.11 -16.49
CA LEU A 291 38.34 4.63 -16.15
C LEU A 291 39.11 5.16 -17.38
N GLY A 292 39.56 6.42 -17.29
CA GLY A 292 40.34 7.07 -18.35
C GLY A 292 39.49 7.69 -19.46
N THR A 293 38.16 7.65 -19.34
CA THR A 293 37.26 8.46 -20.18
C THR A 293 37.39 9.96 -19.82
N PRO A 294 36.96 10.88 -20.69
CA PRO A 294 36.94 12.31 -20.36
C PRO A 294 36.07 12.66 -19.14
N ALA A 295 35.04 11.85 -18.87
CA ALA A 295 34.14 11.99 -17.72
C ALA A 295 34.81 11.51 -16.42
N CYS A 296 35.54 10.39 -16.48
CA CYS A 296 36.27 9.81 -15.36
C CYS A 296 37.78 9.74 -15.67
N PRO A 297 38.47 10.89 -15.70
CA PRO A 297 39.89 10.95 -16.04
C PRO A 297 40.70 10.23 -14.96
N ALA A 298 41.66 9.39 -15.36
CA ALA A 298 42.60 8.81 -14.41
C ALA A 298 43.36 9.91 -13.66
N ALA A 299 43.58 9.74 -12.35
CA ALA A 299 44.35 10.68 -11.56
C ALA A 299 45.76 10.81 -12.15
N GLY A 300 46.12 12.03 -12.59
CA GLY A 300 47.41 12.28 -13.24
C GLY A 300 48.62 12.04 -12.32
N ASN A 301 48.38 11.94 -11.01
CA ASN A 301 49.34 11.70 -9.94
C ASN A 301 49.04 10.45 -9.11
N ASP A 302 48.34 9.49 -9.69
CA ASP A 302 48.11 8.15 -9.11
C ASP A 302 49.42 7.40 -8.81
N GLU A 303 50.48 7.72 -9.56
CA GLU A 303 51.79 7.08 -9.44
C GLU A 303 52.86 8.12 -9.09
N CYS A 304 53.92 7.68 -8.39
CA CYS A 304 55.06 8.53 -8.03
C CYS A 304 55.67 9.28 -9.22
N VAL A 305 55.69 8.66 -10.41
CA VAL A 305 56.20 9.28 -11.64
C VAL A 305 55.34 10.44 -12.16
N GLY A 306 54.08 10.52 -11.72
CA GLY A 306 53.11 11.56 -12.05
C GLY A 306 52.88 12.56 -10.92
N ALA A 307 53.69 12.51 -9.85
CA ALA A 307 53.50 13.33 -8.66
C ALA A 307 53.31 14.83 -8.97
N VAL A 308 52.34 15.46 -8.32
CA VAL A 308 52.11 16.91 -8.44
C VAL A 308 53.18 17.67 -7.65
N ASP A 309 53.91 18.55 -8.33
CA ASP A 309 54.94 19.38 -7.70
C ASP A 309 54.35 20.53 -6.86
N ILE A 310 54.79 20.64 -5.61
CA ILE A 310 54.50 21.74 -4.69
C ILE A 310 55.72 22.67 -4.67
N PRO A 311 55.66 23.84 -5.31
CA PRO A 311 56.82 24.72 -5.49
C PRO A 311 57.15 25.48 -4.20
N ILE A 312 58.09 24.96 -3.42
CA ILE A 312 58.54 25.57 -2.16
C ILE A 312 59.48 26.75 -2.45
N ALA A 313 59.17 27.91 -1.87
CA ALA A 313 59.96 29.14 -1.95
C ALA A 313 60.03 29.85 -0.58
N GLY A 314 61.02 29.47 0.23
CA GLY A 314 61.20 29.96 1.58
C GLY A 314 60.19 29.41 2.59
N ALA A 315 60.35 29.84 3.85
CA ALA A 315 59.47 29.42 4.93
C ALA A 315 58.05 29.95 4.75
N GLY A 316 57.06 29.06 4.85
CA GLY A 316 55.65 29.40 4.68
C GLY A 316 54.73 28.18 4.76
N THR A 317 53.45 28.43 4.52
CA THR A 317 52.42 27.38 4.42
C THR A 317 52.07 27.18 2.96
N TYR A 318 52.11 25.93 2.52
CA TYR A 318 51.75 25.50 1.17
C TYR A 318 50.57 24.55 1.28
N THR A 319 49.65 24.62 0.33
CA THR A 319 48.43 23.82 0.29
C THR A 319 48.29 23.24 -1.10
N ALA A 320 47.94 21.96 -1.17
CA ALA A 320 47.65 21.25 -2.41
C ALA A 320 46.26 20.64 -2.29
N LEU A 321 45.53 20.60 -3.40
CA LEU A 321 44.25 19.91 -3.46
C LEU A 321 44.52 18.40 -3.55
N MET A 322 43.83 17.64 -2.70
CA MET A 322 43.82 16.18 -2.75
C MET A 322 42.51 15.73 -3.42
N ASP A 323 42.62 14.83 -4.40
CA ASP A 323 41.49 14.17 -5.04
C ASP A 323 41.95 12.77 -5.48
N SER A 324 41.53 11.75 -4.75
CA SER A 324 41.86 10.35 -5.01
C SER A 324 40.69 9.56 -5.60
N THR A 325 39.64 10.25 -6.07
CA THR A 325 38.41 9.60 -6.56
C THR A 325 38.65 8.76 -7.82
N SER A 326 39.68 9.10 -8.60
CA SER A 326 40.07 8.42 -9.83
C SER A 326 41.46 7.75 -9.75
N ALA A 327 42.00 7.63 -8.54
CA ALA A 327 43.23 6.92 -8.26
C ALA A 327 42.96 5.40 -8.27
N SER A 328 43.89 4.61 -8.78
CA SER A 328 43.74 3.16 -8.91
C SER A 328 44.14 2.44 -7.63
N LEU A 329 43.76 1.17 -7.52
CA LEU A 329 44.24 0.30 -6.44
C LEU A 329 45.73 -0.03 -6.72
N GLY A 330 46.63 0.73 -6.09
CA GLY A 330 48.07 0.59 -6.26
C GLY A 330 48.62 -0.77 -5.80
N ALA A 331 49.71 -1.22 -6.46
CA ALA A 331 50.48 -2.41 -6.06
C ALA A 331 51.67 -2.06 -5.15
N ASP A 332 51.72 -0.83 -4.66
CA ASP A 332 52.85 -0.31 -3.91
C ASP A 332 53.03 -1.02 -2.57
N PRO A 333 54.26 -1.34 -2.18
CA PRO A 333 54.51 -2.05 -0.94
C PRO A 333 54.17 -1.13 0.24
N LEU A 334 53.36 -1.65 1.17
CA LEU A 334 53.15 -1.02 2.48
C LEU A 334 54.50 -0.64 3.12
N PRO A 335 54.60 0.54 3.77
CA PRO A 335 55.86 1.03 4.29
C PRO A 335 56.40 0.11 5.38
N GLY A 336 57.72 -0.03 5.43
CA GLY A 336 58.42 -0.77 6.48
C GLY A 336 58.47 -0.05 7.85
N ILE A 337 57.92 1.15 7.94
CA ILE A 337 57.87 1.96 9.16
C ILE A 337 56.60 1.59 9.96
N ALA A 338 56.77 1.31 11.25
CA ALA A 338 55.65 0.95 12.11
C ALA A 338 54.86 2.20 12.55
N CYS A 339 53.71 2.44 11.93
CA CYS A 339 52.72 3.41 12.37
C CYS A 339 51.63 2.74 13.24
N ALA A 340 50.98 3.51 14.11
CA ALA A 340 50.07 2.96 15.14
C ALA A 340 48.74 2.41 14.56
N VAL A 341 48.25 3.04 13.50
CA VAL A 341 47.10 2.62 12.68
C VAL A 341 47.52 2.91 11.23
N MET A 342 47.33 1.93 10.34
CA MET A 342 47.74 1.98 8.94
C MET A 342 46.68 1.26 8.11
N GLY A 343 46.18 1.93 7.07
CA GLY A 343 45.37 1.34 6.02
C GLY A 343 46.20 0.65 4.92
N GLN A 344 45.53 0.32 3.81
CA GLN A 344 46.09 -0.43 2.69
C GLN A 344 46.86 0.44 1.68
N PHE A 345 46.78 1.78 1.78
CA PHE A 345 47.29 2.72 0.76
C PHE A 345 46.73 2.45 -0.64
N GLU A 346 45.45 2.06 -0.71
CA GLU A 346 44.68 1.95 -1.95
C GLU A 346 44.22 3.35 -2.40
N ASN A 347 44.09 3.57 -3.72
CA ASN A 347 43.74 4.86 -4.32
C ASN A 347 44.71 5.97 -3.87
N ASP A 348 46.01 5.70 -3.91
CA ASP A 348 47.03 6.63 -3.46
C ASP A 348 47.29 7.75 -4.49
N ILE A 349 47.63 8.93 -3.98
CA ILE A 349 47.94 10.11 -4.80
C ILE A 349 49.25 10.73 -4.35
N TRP A 350 50.07 11.10 -5.34
CA TRP A 350 51.45 11.48 -5.12
C TRP A 350 51.67 12.99 -5.28
N PHE A 351 52.46 13.55 -4.36
CA PHE A 351 52.92 14.94 -4.39
C PHE A 351 54.43 14.96 -4.19
N SER A 352 55.12 15.83 -4.94
CA SER A 352 56.56 16.04 -4.79
C SER A 352 56.85 17.46 -4.31
N PHE A 353 57.92 17.65 -3.56
CA PHE A 353 58.41 18.98 -3.22
C PHE A 353 59.92 18.96 -3.00
N VAL A 354 60.58 20.08 -3.31
CA VAL A 354 62.02 20.27 -3.08
C VAL A 354 62.21 21.51 -2.21
N PRO A 355 62.63 21.37 -0.93
CA PRO A 355 62.92 22.52 -0.09
C PRO A 355 64.08 23.36 -0.66
N ASP A 356 63.94 24.68 -0.69
CA ASP A 356 64.98 25.60 -1.16
C ASP A 356 66.02 25.96 -0.08
N GLN A 357 65.75 25.58 1.17
CA GLN A 357 66.58 25.81 2.35
C GLN A 357 66.45 24.65 3.36
N ASP A 358 67.47 24.45 4.19
CA ASP A 358 67.40 23.50 5.32
C ASP A 358 66.36 23.97 6.34
N MET A 359 65.27 23.21 6.46
CA MET A 359 64.11 23.57 7.28
C MET A 359 63.47 22.31 7.90
N VAL A 360 62.48 22.52 8.78
CA VAL A 360 61.62 21.46 9.31
C VAL A 360 60.23 21.66 8.70
N ALA A 361 59.65 20.58 8.17
CA ALA A 361 58.30 20.59 7.62
C ALA A 361 57.32 19.90 8.61
N GLU A 362 56.12 20.45 8.68
CA GLU A 362 54.94 19.83 9.27
C GLU A 362 53.93 19.61 8.15
N ILE A 363 53.42 18.38 8.01
CA ILE A 363 52.51 17.99 6.93
C ILE A 363 51.28 17.34 7.57
N HIS A 364 50.09 17.78 7.15
CA HIS A 364 48.82 17.22 7.61
C HIS A 364 47.77 17.29 6.49
N THR A 365 46.82 16.37 6.53
CA THR A 365 45.68 16.27 5.60
C THR A 365 44.36 16.80 6.19
N CYS A 366 44.44 17.48 7.34
CA CYS A 366 43.27 17.95 8.09
C CYS A 366 42.43 18.97 7.30
N ASP A 367 41.25 18.52 6.84
CA ASP A 367 40.20 19.32 6.22
C ASP A 367 38.83 18.82 6.72
N ALA A 368 37.90 19.73 7.00
CA ALA A 368 36.58 19.42 7.56
C ALA A 368 35.66 18.63 6.61
N THR A 369 36.00 18.61 5.31
CA THR A 369 35.25 17.92 4.26
C THR A 369 35.99 16.73 3.67
N SER A 370 37.17 16.41 4.19
CA SER A 370 38.01 15.32 3.69
C SER A 370 37.58 13.94 4.23
N TRP A 371 38.10 12.89 3.60
CA TRP A 371 37.96 11.50 3.98
C TRP A 371 39.07 11.05 4.94
N ASP A 372 39.01 9.79 5.38
CA ASP A 372 40.05 9.16 6.20
C ASP A 372 41.31 8.94 5.37
N THR A 373 42.46 9.43 5.84
CA THR A 373 43.70 9.44 5.08
C THR A 373 44.86 8.86 5.88
N ASP A 374 45.66 8.02 5.24
CA ASP A 374 47.01 7.71 5.69
C ASP A 374 48.03 8.53 4.89
N LEU A 375 49.08 9.04 5.56
CA LEU A 375 50.08 9.92 4.95
C LEU A 375 51.49 9.33 5.10
N LEU A 376 52.24 9.28 3.99
CA LEU A 376 53.65 8.90 3.95
C LEU A 376 54.49 9.98 3.28
N VAL A 377 55.75 10.05 3.70
CA VAL A 377 56.77 10.92 3.10
C VAL A 377 57.96 10.06 2.75
N TYR A 378 58.39 10.15 1.51
CA TYR A 378 59.57 9.48 0.98
C TYR A 378 60.66 10.52 0.72
N GLU A 379 61.92 10.11 0.91
CA GLU A 379 63.08 10.83 0.40
C GLU A 379 63.56 10.07 -0.84
N ASP A 380 63.69 10.76 -1.97
CA ASP A 380 64.21 10.22 -3.24
C ASP A 380 65.74 10.05 -3.20
#